data_AF-A0A6M2D310-F1
#
_entry.id   AF-A0A6M2D310-F1
#
_cell.length_a   1.000
_cell.length_b   1.000
_cell.length_c   1.000
_cell.angle_alpha   90.00
_cell.angle_beta   90.00
_cell.angle_gamma   90.00
#
_symmetry.space_group_name_H-M   'P 1'
#
loop_
_entity.id
_entity.type
_entity.pdbx_description
1 polymer ?
#
loop_
_entity_poly.entity_id
_entity_poly.type
_entity_poly.pdbx_seq_one_letter_code
_entity_poly.pdbx_strand_id
1 'polypeptide(L)'
;GFVCPDPAEVDQPGVFTRHAHPTDCRKFYVCIEGQARPYGCSLGTVFNVDSLQCDDPENVQGCENYYGELDVKTLKKTQTHKKGNRQSSSSDEAPSS
;
A
#
# COMPACT_ATOMS: atom_id res chain seq x y z
N GLY A 1 10.57 11.70 11.57
CA GLY A 1 9.83 10.42 11.53
C GLY A 1 8.46 10.63 12.14
N PHE A 2 7.49 9.78 11.82
CA PHE A 2 6.18 9.82 12.48
C PHE A 2 6.33 9.51 13.98
N VAL A 3 5.60 10.22 14.82
CA VAL A 3 5.62 10.07 16.28
C VAL A 3 4.22 9.67 16.72
N CYS A 4 4.11 8.63 17.55
CA CYS A 4 2.83 8.20 18.10
C CYS A 4 2.28 9.23 19.08
N PRO A 5 0.94 9.35 19.20
CA PRO A 5 0.32 10.12 20.27
C PRO A 5 0.67 9.53 21.63
N ASP A 6 0.54 10.34 22.69
CA ASP A 6 0.89 9.93 24.04
C ASP A 6 -0.03 8.79 24.49
N PRO A 7 0.49 7.67 25.02
CA PRO A 7 -0.33 6.55 25.47
C PRO A 7 -1.29 6.92 26.60
N ALA A 8 -1.05 8.00 27.35
CA ALA A 8 -1.97 8.52 28.36
C ALA A 8 -3.19 9.24 27.77
N GLU A 9 -3.12 9.66 26.49
CA GLU A 9 -4.27 10.21 25.75
C GLU A 9 -5.16 9.12 25.14
N VAL A 10 -4.68 7.87 25.11
CA VAL A 10 -5.44 6.71 24.65
C VAL A 10 -6.24 6.18 25.83
N ASP A 11 -7.53 6.54 25.89
CA ASP A 11 -8.46 6.25 26.99
C ASP A 11 -8.60 4.75 27.35
N GLN A 12 -8.09 3.85 26.50
CA GLN A 12 -8.21 2.40 26.67
C GLN A 12 -6.86 1.66 26.56
N PRO A 13 -6.36 1.05 27.65
CA PRO A 13 -5.16 0.22 27.61
C PRO A 13 -5.37 -1.00 26.71
N GLY A 14 -4.39 -1.31 25.87
CA GLY A 14 -4.45 -2.42 24.90
C GLY A 14 -5.06 -2.05 23.55
N VAL A 15 -5.42 -0.79 23.32
CA VAL A 15 -5.87 -0.30 22.00
C VAL A 15 -4.68 0.16 21.18
N PHE A 16 -4.59 -0.33 19.94
CA PHE A 16 -3.62 0.14 18.96
C PHE A 16 -4.28 1.19 18.07
N THR A 17 -3.64 2.35 17.91
CA THR A 17 -4.14 3.41 17.01
C THR A 17 -3.47 3.30 15.65
N ARG A 18 -4.21 3.65 14.59
CA ARG A 18 -3.71 3.62 13.21
C ARG A 18 -3.70 5.02 12.64
N HIS A 19 -2.62 5.38 11.96
CA HIS A 19 -2.39 6.74 11.47
C HIS A 19 -1.86 6.72 10.04
N ALA A 20 -2.32 7.63 9.19
CA ALA A 20 -1.83 7.74 7.83
C ALA A 20 -0.36 8.12 7.77
N HIS A 21 0.35 7.62 6.75
CA HIS A 21 1.68 8.11 6.45
C HIS A 21 1.59 9.48 5.76
N PRO A 22 2.42 10.47 6.14
CA PRO A 22 2.26 11.87 5.70
C PRO A 22 2.47 12.10 4.20
N THR A 23 3.15 11.19 3.51
CA THR A 23 3.52 11.34 2.09
C THR A 23 3.22 10.11 1.24
N ASP A 24 2.60 9.07 1.79
CA ASP A 24 2.46 7.80 1.08
C ASP A 24 1.12 7.15 1.46
N CYS A 25 0.10 7.32 0.63
CA CYS A 25 -1.24 6.81 0.89
C CYS A 25 -1.31 5.30 1.10
N ARG A 26 -0.36 4.52 0.56
CA ARG A 26 -0.35 3.06 0.79
C ARG A 26 0.22 2.70 2.15
N LYS A 27 0.96 3.59 2.80
CA LYS A 27 1.60 3.34 4.09
C LYS A 27 0.80 3.94 5.22
N PHE A 28 0.90 3.29 6.38
CA PHE A 28 0.32 3.77 7.61
C PHE A 28 1.18 3.30 8.79
N TYR A 29 0.98 3.93 9.95
CA TYR A 29 1.62 3.56 11.19
C TYR A 29 0.60 2.95 12.14
N VAL A 30 0.99 1.88 12.82
CA VAL A 30 0.26 1.35 13.97
C VAL A 30 1.06 1.71 15.22
N CYS A 31 0.41 2.38 16.15
CA CYS A 31 0.99 2.74 17.44
C CYS A 31 0.64 1.69 18.48
N ILE A 32 1.69 1.07 19.03
CA ILE A 32 1.61 0.03 20.06
C ILE A 32 2.48 0.50 21.20
N GLU A 33 1.88 0.81 22.37
CA GLU A 33 2.61 1.28 23.56
C GLU A 33 3.53 2.48 23.26
N GLY A 34 3.04 3.44 22.47
CA GLY A 34 3.80 4.63 22.05
C GLY A 34 4.84 4.37 20.95
N GLN A 35 4.98 3.15 20.47
CA GLN A 35 5.91 2.82 19.38
C GLN A 35 5.22 2.76 18.02
N ALA A 36 5.72 3.56 17.07
CA ALA A 36 5.23 3.56 15.70
C ALA A 36 5.81 2.39 14.90
N ARG A 37 4.93 1.55 14.36
CA ARG A 37 5.28 0.43 13.49
C ARG A 37 4.76 0.70 12.08
N PRO A 38 5.63 0.72 11.05
CA PRO A 38 5.19 0.98 9.68
C PRO A 38 4.53 -0.26 9.06
N TYR A 39 3.41 -0.03 8.38
CA TYR A 39 2.68 -1.05 7.61
C TYR A 39 2.31 -0.48 6.23
N GLY A 40 1.86 -1.38 5.35
CA GLY A 40 1.41 -1.01 4.01
C GLY A 40 0.19 -1.81 3.59
N CYS A 41 -0.71 -1.13 2.87
CA CYS A 41 -1.84 -1.75 2.19
C CYS A 41 -1.39 -2.57 0.99
N SER A 42 -2.26 -3.51 0.59
CA SER A 42 -2.09 -4.30 -0.63
C SER A 42 -2.02 -3.40 -1.86
N LEU A 43 -1.39 -3.90 -2.93
CA LEU A 43 -1.38 -3.16 -4.19
C LEU A 43 -2.80 -2.93 -4.71
N GLY A 44 -3.10 -1.68 -5.03
CA GLY A 44 -4.41 -1.22 -5.47
C GLY A 44 -5.29 -0.64 -4.36
N THR A 45 -4.86 -0.71 -3.09
CA THR A 45 -5.58 -0.06 -1.97
C THR A 45 -4.67 0.93 -1.25
N VAL A 46 -5.28 1.84 -0.51
CA VAL A 46 -4.62 2.89 0.30
C VAL A 46 -5.23 2.92 1.70
N PHE A 47 -4.54 3.49 2.68
CA PHE A 47 -5.04 3.57 4.04
C PHE A 47 -6.09 4.69 4.16
N ASN A 48 -7.29 4.31 4.57
CA ASN A 48 -8.40 5.17 4.89
C ASN A 48 -8.41 5.46 6.41
N VAL A 49 -8.24 6.74 6.77
CA VAL A 49 -8.22 7.18 8.17
C VAL A 49 -9.59 7.14 8.83
N ASP A 50 -10.67 7.25 8.07
CA ASP A 50 -12.04 7.27 8.58
C ASP A 50 -12.51 5.86 8.96
N SER A 51 -12.20 4.87 8.12
CA SER A 51 -12.49 3.46 8.41
C SER A 51 -11.38 2.75 9.19
N LEU A 52 -10.24 3.43 9.37
CA LEU A 52 -8.99 2.89 9.92
C LEU A 52 -8.58 1.59 9.22
N GLN A 53 -8.79 1.46 7.91
CA GLN A 53 -8.53 0.23 7.12
C GLN A 53 -7.97 0.54 5.74
N CYS A 54 -7.55 -0.50 5.00
CA CYS A 54 -7.15 -0.33 3.61
C CYS A 54 -8.41 -0.33 2.73
N ASP A 55 -8.55 0.69 1.91
CA ASP A 55 -9.73 0.93 1.07
C ASP A 55 -9.31 1.33 -0.35
N ASP A 56 -10.27 1.41 -1.26
CA ASP A 56 -10.02 1.87 -2.62
C ASP A 56 -9.59 3.36 -2.61
N PRO A 57 -8.62 3.75 -3.47
CA PRO A 57 -8.09 5.12 -3.50
C PRO A 57 -9.15 6.18 -3.76
N GLU A 58 -10.16 5.86 -4.56
CA GLU A 58 -11.31 6.73 -4.83
C GLU A 58 -12.14 7.07 -3.58
N ASN A 59 -12.05 6.23 -2.54
CA ASN A 59 -12.78 6.38 -1.28
C ASN A 59 -11.97 7.13 -0.22
N VAL A 60 -10.72 7.52 -0.53
CA VAL A 60 -9.80 8.18 0.40
C VAL A 60 -9.41 9.54 -0.15
N GLN A 61 -9.88 10.60 0.53
CA GLN A 61 -9.68 11.97 0.10
C GLN A 61 -8.18 12.32 -0.03
N GLY A 62 -7.78 12.81 -1.20
CA GLY A 62 -6.39 13.18 -1.52
C GLY A 62 -5.51 12.02 -1.98
N CYS A 63 -6.06 10.81 -2.08
CA CYS A 63 -5.36 9.60 -2.53
C CYS A 63 -5.98 8.99 -3.81
N GLU A 64 -6.95 9.65 -4.43
CA GLU A 64 -7.77 9.15 -5.55
C GLU A 64 -6.91 8.70 -6.74
N ASN A 65 -5.83 9.45 -7.01
CA ASN A 65 -4.92 9.20 -8.12
C ASN A 65 -3.58 8.60 -7.68
N TYR A 66 -3.50 8.02 -6.47
CA TYR A 66 -2.23 7.53 -5.91
C TYR A 66 -1.52 6.49 -6.80
N TYR A 67 -2.27 5.62 -7.50
CA TYR A 67 -1.71 4.66 -8.45
C TYR A 67 -1.61 5.19 -9.88
N GLY A 68 -2.19 6.36 -10.20
CA GLY A 68 -2.14 6.98 -11.53
C GLY A 68 -2.55 6.05 -12.68
N GLU A 69 -1.84 6.15 -13.81
CA GLU A 69 -1.96 5.26 -14.98
C GLU A 69 -1.25 3.91 -14.80
N LEU A 70 -0.66 3.63 -13.63
CA LEU A 70 -0.10 2.30 -13.38
C LEU A 70 -1.28 1.34 -13.31
N ASP A 71 -1.52 0.67 -14.42
CA ASP A 71 -2.59 -0.30 -14.57
C ASP A 71 -2.43 -1.33 -13.46
N VAL A 72 -3.21 -1.16 -12.38
CA VAL A 72 -3.17 -2.02 -11.18
C VAL A 72 -3.39 -3.47 -11.59
N LYS A 73 -4.07 -3.69 -12.72
CA LYS A 73 -4.25 -4.98 -13.40
C LYS A 73 -2.92 -5.58 -13.87
N THR A 74 -2.02 -4.78 -14.44
CA THR A 74 -0.69 -5.23 -14.90
C THR A 74 0.27 -5.51 -13.73
N LEU A 75 0.19 -4.74 -12.64
CA LEU A 75 0.97 -4.97 -11.41
C LEU A 75 0.47 -6.17 -10.59
N LYS A 76 -0.85 -6.40 -10.53
CA LYS A 76 -1.42 -7.62 -9.93
C LYS A 76 -1.04 -8.86 -10.75
N LYS A 77 -0.91 -8.74 -12.08
CA LYS A 77 -0.53 -9.82 -12.99
C LYS A 77 0.91 -10.28 -12.82
N THR A 78 1.84 -9.37 -12.47
CA THR A 78 3.26 -9.72 -12.27
C THR A 78 3.54 -10.48 -10.95
N GLN A 79 2.63 -10.45 -9.98
CA GLN A 79 2.74 -11.24 -8.74
C GLN A 79 2.22 -12.68 -8.88
N THR A 80 1.39 -12.97 -9.88
CA THR A 80 0.90 -14.32 -10.17
C THR A 80 1.82 -15.13 -11.10
N HIS A 81 2.90 -14.54 -11.63
CA HIS A 81 3.89 -15.25 -12.46
C HIS A 81 5.12 -15.75 -11.68
N LYS A 82 5.01 -16.05 -10.38
CA LYS A 82 6.06 -16.77 -9.61
C LYS A 82 5.59 -18.11 -9.06
N LYS A 83 4.78 -18.84 -9.83
CA LYS A 83 4.65 -20.30 -9.76
C LYS A 83 4.25 -20.82 -11.14
N GLY A 84 5.25 -21.26 -11.91
CA GLY A 84 5.02 -22.02 -13.14
C GLY A 84 5.68 -21.42 -14.36
N ASN A 85 6.83 -22.00 -14.70
CA ASN A 85 7.21 -22.39 -16.05
C ASN A 85 7.42 -21.28 -17.11
N ARG A 86 8.71 -21.12 -17.45
CA ARG A 86 9.30 -20.99 -18.80
C ARG A 86 8.65 -20.06 -19.83
N GLN A 87 9.57 -19.37 -20.49
CA GLN A 87 9.55 -18.97 -21.91
C GLN A 87 8.78 -17.67 -22.19
N SER A 88 9.51 -16.56 -22.36
CA SER A 88 10.19 -16.11 -23.60
C SER A 88 9.20 -15.33 -24.47
N SER A 89 9.53 -14.30 -25.22
CA SER A 89 10.80 -13.82 -25.74
C SER A 89 10.51 -12.42 -26.29
N SER A 90 11.35 -11.42 -26.03
CA SER A 90 11.48 -10.24 -26.91
C SER A 90 12.43 -10.66 -28.03
N SER A 91 11.96 -10.68 -29.30
CA SER A 91 12.21 -9.61 -30.30
C SER A 91 13.71 -9.33 -30.33
N ASP A 92 14.47 -9.80 -31.32
CA ASP A 92 14.63 -9.26 -32.69
C ASP A 92 15.29 -10.39 -33.54
N GLU A 93 15.28 -10.52 -34.85
CA GLU A 93 15.32 -9.62 -36.00
C GLU A 93 15.02 -10.49 -37.25
N ALA A 94 14.47 -9.90 -38.31
CA ALA A 94 14.19 -10.56 -39.61
C ALA A 94 15.39 -10.37 -40.59
N PRO A 95 15.23 -10.53 -41.92
CA PRO A 95 15.49 -11.75 -42.71
C PRO A 95 16.59 -11.57 -43.80
N SER A 96 16.75 -12.61 -44.65
CA SER A 96 17.46 -12.63 -45.96
C SER A 96 18.99 -12.80 -45.86
N SER A 97 19.67 -13.64 -46.64
CA SER A 97 19.47 -14.15 -48.00
C SER A 97 20.18 -15.50 -48.17
#